data_AF-A0A7W6ZZ32-F1
#
_entry.id   AF-A0A7W6ZZ32-F1
#
_cell.length_a   1.000
_cell.length_b   1.000
_cell.length_c   1.000
_cell.angle_alpha   90.00
_cell.angle_beta   90.00
_cell.angle_gamma   90.00
#
_symmetry.space_group_name_H-M   'P 1'
#
loop_
_entity.id
_entity.type
_entity.pdbx_description
1 polymer ?
#
loop_
_entity_poly.entity_id
_entity_poly.type
_entity_poly.pdbx_seq_one_letter_code
_entity_poly.pdbx_strand_id
1 'polypeptide(L)' 'MSGKVWFITGDSRGFGRIWADAALNRGDKVAVTARSLESVAHLAVWRGGSAARP' A
#
# COMPACT_ATOMS: atom_id res chain seq x y z
N MET A 1 -1.98 -13.73 -15.52
CA MET A 1 -1.88 -13.20 -14.15
C MET A 1 -0.42 -13.22 -13.74
N SER A 2 0.28 -12.08 -13.76
CA SER A 2 1.64 -11.95 -13.21
C SER A 2 1.83 -10.51 -12.76
N GLY A 3 1.28 -10.18 -11.60
CA GLY A 3 1.56 -8.92 -10.89
C GLY A 3 2.52 -9.22 -9.74
N LYS A 4 3.49 -8.34 -9.50
CA LYS A 4 4.41 -8.47 -8.36
C LYS A 4 3.68 -8.14 -7.05
N VAL A 5 4.22 -8.63 -5.95
CA VAL A 5 3.79 -8.27 -4.59
C VAL A 5 4.93 -7.50 -3.95
N TRP A 6 4.65 -6.27 -3.51
CA TRP A 6 5.61 -5.35 -2.90
C TRP A 6 5.35 -5.27 -1.41
N PHE A 7 6.41 -5.35 -0.61
CA PHE A 7 6.36 -5.05 0.81
C PHE A 7 7.23 -3.82 1.07
N ILE A 8 6.60 -2.70 1.41
CA ILE A 8 7.26 -1.40 1.58
C ILE A 8 7.21 -1.03 3.06
N THR A 9 8.37 -0.74 3.63
CA THR A 9 8.48 -0.26 5.01
C THR A 9 8.71 1.25 5.03
N GLY A 10 8.12 1.93 6.01
CA GLY A 10 8.32 3.38 6.17
C GLY A 10 7.59 4.23 5.12
N ASP A 11 6.35 3.87 4.77
CA ASP A 11 5.55 4.61 3.77
C ASP A 11 5.12 6.01 4.23
N SER A 12 5.21 6.26 5.55
CA SER A 12 4.63 7.45 6.18
C SER A 12 5.04 8.81 5.57
N ARG A 13 6.24 8.93 4.97
CA ARG A 13 6.79 10.15 4.34
C ARG A 13 7.84 9.79 3.27
N GLY A 14 7.84 10.49 2.12
CA GLY A 14 8.93 10.42 1.12
C GLY A 14 8.78 9.31 0.06
N PHE A 15 9.83 8.49 -0.11
CA PHE A 15 9.96 7.54 -1.23
C PHE A 15 8.98 6.37 -1.19
N GLY A 16 8.61 5.87 -0.01
CA GLY A 16 7.69 4.73 0.11
C GLY A 16 6.39 4.96 -0.64
N ARG A 17 5.80 6.14 -0.43
CA ARG A 17 4.58 6.61 -1.10
C ARG A 17 4.67 6.59 -2.62
N ILE A 18 5.76 7.16 -3.16
CA ILE A 18 5.97 7.23 -4.62
C ILE A 18 6.05 5.82 -5.23
N TRP A 19 6.72 4.90 -4.55
CA TRP A 19 6.84 3.52 -5.01
C TRP A 19 5.54 2.73 -4.85
N ALA A 20 4.79 2.95 -3.77
CA ALA A 20 3.48 2.34 -3.55
C ALA A 20 2.52 2.75 -4.67
N ASP A 21 2.41 4.04 -4.97
CA ASP A 21 1.59 4.56 -6.06
C ASP A 21 2.02 3.99 -7.43
N ALA A 22 3.32 3.97 -7.71
CA ALA A 22 3.83 3.44 -8.98
C ALA A 22 3.54 1.94 -9.16
N ALA A 23 3.70 1.14 -8.10
CA ALA A 23 3.42 -0.28 -8.12
C ALA A 23 1.92 -0.56 -8.30
N LEU A 24 1.07 0.16 -7.56
CA LEU A 24 -0.39 0.05 -7.71
C LEU A 24 -0.85 0.42 -9.13
N ASN A 25 -0.32 1.51 -9.70
CA ASN A 25 -0.63 1.93 -11.08
C ASN A 25 -0.21 0.90 -12.14
N ARG A 26 0.83 0.11 -11.87
CA ARG A 26 1.24 -1.01 -12.73
C ARG A 26 0.32 -2.23 -12.62
N GLY A 27 -0.59 -2.25 -11.65
CA GLY A 27 -1.44 -3.40 -11.33
C GLY A 27 -0.78 -4.42 -10.42
N ASP A 28 0.30 -4.04 -9.73
CA ASP A 28 0.92 -4.86 -8.69
C ASP A 28 0.14 -4.75 -7.38
N LYS A 29 0.40 -5.69 -6.48
CA LYS A 29 -0.12 -5.65 -5.10
C LYS A 29 0.93 -5.04 -4.18
N VAL A 30 0.50 -4.22 -3.23
CA VAL A 30 1.39 -3.54 -2.30
C VAL A 30 0.88 -3.73 -0.87
N ALA A 31 1.77 -4.14 0.02
CA ALA A 31 1.61 -4.10 1.47
C ALA A 31 2.57 -3.05 2.03
N VAL A 32 2.07 -2.07 2.77
CA VAL A 32 2.85 -0.97 3.33
C VAL A 32 2.84 -1.00 4.85
N THR A 33 3.90 -0.50 5.48
CA THR A 33 3.93 -0.26 6.93
C THR A 33 4.15 1.21 7.24
N ALA A 34 3.43 1.70 8.25
CA ALA A 34 3.56 3.06 8.76
C ALA A 34 3.26 3.11 10.26
N ARG A 35 3.71 4.18 10.92
CA ARG A 35 3.48 4.40 12.35
C ARG A 35 2.04 4.83 12.66
N SER A 36 1.35 5.46 11.71
CA SER A 36 -0.06 5.86 11.83
C SER A 36 -0.81 5.57 10.53
N LEU A 37 -2.05 5.08 10.66
CA LEU A 37 -2.91 4.73 9.52
C LEU A 37 -3.25 5.94 8.64
N GLU A 38 -3.39 7.13 9.25
CA GLU A 38 -3.64 8.39 8.55
C GLU A 38 -2.57 8.68 7.48
N SER A 39 -1.32 8.29 7.71
CA SER A 39 -0.21 8.55 6.78
C SER A 39 -0.29 7.72 5.50
N VAL A 40 -0.95 6.55 5.57
CA VAL A 40 -1.17 5.62 4.44
C VAL A 40 -2.61 5.64 3.93
N ALA A 41 -3.48 6.48 4.49
CA ALA A 41 -4.90 6.54 4.12
C ALA A 41 -5.11 6.86 2.62
N HIS A 42 -4.18 7.59 2.01
CA HIS A 42 -4.22 7.92 0.59
C HIS A 42 -4.03 6.68 -0.33
N LEU A 43 -3.44 5.59 0.17
CA LEU A 43 -3.26 4.33 -0.57
C LEU A 43 -4.47 3.40 -0.44
N ALA A 44 -5.37 3.68 0.52
CA ALA A 44 -6.40 2.74 0.91
C ALA A 44 -7.65 2.82 0.00
N VAL A 45 -7.76 1.87 -0.92
CA VAL A 45 -9.02 1.19 -1.23
C VAL A 45 -8.80 -0.30 -1.04
N TRP A 46 -9.53 -0.88 -0.09
CA TRP A 46 -9.55 -2.32 0.20
C TRP A 46 -10.19 -3.10 -0.96
N ARG A 47 -9.49 -4.13 -1.49
CA ARG A 47 -9.93 -4.90 -2.68
C ARG A 47 -9.86 -6.43 -2.53
N GLY A 48 -10.12 -6.98 -1.34
CA GLY A 48 -10.41 -8.41 -1.25
C GLY A 48 -10.23 -9.05 0.11
N GLY A 49 -11.35 -9.54 0.66
CA GLY A 49 -11.36 -10.60 1.68
C GLY A 49 -11.64 -10.09 3.08
N SER A 50 -12.85 -10.37 3.56
CA SER A 50 -13.52 -9.93 4.79
C SER A 50 -12.65 -9.49 5.98
N ALA A 51 -12.99 -8.29 6.48
CA ALA A 51 -12.78 -7.74 7.82
C ALA A 51 -11.33 -7.45 8.27
N ALA A 52 -10.89 -6.21 8.05
CA ALA A 52 -10.07 -5.51 9.03
C ALA A 52 -11.00 -4.60 9.83
N ARG A 53 -11.32 -5.00 11.06
CA ARG A 53 -11.82 -4.07 12.09
C ARG A 53 -10.67 -3.12 12.47
N PRO A 54 -10.99 -1.88 12.89
CA PRO A 54 -10.02 -0.84 13.19
C PRO A 54 -8.95 -1.27 14.19
#